data_AF-A0A6B0XGE5-F1
#
_entry.id   AF-A0A6B0XGE5-F1
#
_cell.length_a   1.000
_cell.length_b   1.000
_cell.length_c   1.000
_cell.angle_alpha   90.00
_cell.angle_beta   90.00
_cell.angle_gamma   90.00
#
_symmetry.space_group_name_H-M   'P 1'
#
loop_
_entity.id
_entity.type
_entity.pdbx_description
1 polymer ?
#
loop_
_entity_poly.entity_id
_entity_poly.type
_entity_poly.pdbx_seq_one_letter_code
_entity_poly.pdbx_strand_id
1 'polypeptide(L)'
;MEFIYQPAPANRLGDYLKANLSAPGSWTQFRAAVAFAKHSGTKHIAPSLGDFAKENQVEIIVGIDHRGTSFEGLSDLIEAVVPHGRVIVFHNRLPYTFHPKIYLFKSDTVAEVILGSGNLTEGGLFTNYEAAFRLSFDLTDSIEAIGW
;
A
#
# COMPACT_ATOMS: atom_id res chain seq x y z
N MET A 1 2.26 18.07 -1.03
CA MET A 1 1.82 17.27 0.13
C MET A 1 0.33 17.46 0.29
N GLU A 2 -0.41 16.38 0.52
CA GLU A 2 -1.87 16.37 0.69
C GLU A 2 -2.23 15.55 1.93
N PHE A 3 -3.22 16.00 2.70
CA PHE A 3 -3.72 15.29 3.87
C PHE A 3 -4.90 14.39 3.46
N ILE A 4 -4.80 13.10 3.80
CA ILE A 4 -5.81 12.07 3.58
C ILE A 4 -6.44 11.79 4.94
N TYR A 5 -7.77 11.85 4.99
CA TYR A 5 -8.52 11.58 6.20
C TYR A 5 -9.85 10.91 5.87
N GLN A 6 -10.29 10.04 6.77
CA GLN A 6 -11.54 9.30 6.70
C GLN A 6 -12.15 9.25 8.12
N PRO A 7 -13.48 9.05 8.29
CA PRO A 7 -14.45 8.47 7.36
C PRO A 7 -15.15 9.47 6.43
N ALA A 8 -14.68 10.71 6.32
CA ALA A 8 -15.20 11.64 5.32
C ALA A 8 -15.15 11.00 3.91
N PRO A 9 -16.19 11.17 3.08
CA PRO A 9 -16.28 10.48 1.79
C PRO A 9 -15.25 10.97 0.76
N ALA A 10 -14.67 12.15 0.97
CA ALA A 10 -13.60 12.69 0.12
C ALA A 10 -12.23 12.17 0.61
N ASN A 11 -11.36 11.82 -0.33
CA ASN A 11 -9.95 11.52 -0.08
C ASN A 11 -9.70 10.36 0.92
N ARG A 12 -10.37 9.23 0.73
CA ARG A 12 -10.10 8.00 1.51
C ARG A 12 -8.90 7.23 0.95
N LEU A 13 -8.16 6.55 1.82
CA LEU A 13 -7.00 5.74 1.43
C LEU A 13 -7.38 4.68 0.39
N GLY A 14 -8.47 3.95 0.63
CA GLY A 14 -8.92 2.90 -0.28
C GLY A 14 -9.30 3.42 -1.66
N ASP A 15 -9.91 4.60 -1.76
CA ASP A 15 -10.25 5.21 -3.05
C ASP A 15 -8.99 5.60 -3.83
N TYR A 16 -8.00 6.18 -3.13
CA TYR A 16 -6.71 6.52 -3.72
C TYR A 16 -5.97 5.29 -4.24
N LEU A 17 -5.89 4.21 -3.44
CA LEU A 17 -5.22 2.97 -3.86
C LEU A 17 -5.90 2.37 -5.10
N LYS A 18 -7.23 2.31 -5.13
CA LYS A 18 -7.98 1.80 -6.27
C LYS A 18 -7.76 2.63 -7.52
N ALA A 19 -7.84 3.96 -7.40
CA ALA A 19 -7.65 4.86 -8.53
C ALA A 19 -6.25 4.71 -9.14
N ASN A 20 -5.20 4.62 -8.33
CA ASN A 20 -3.82 4.55 -8.82
C ASN A 20 -3.42 3.16 -9.34
N LEU A 21 -3.93 2.08 -8.76
CA LEU A 21 -3.74 0.73 -9.31
C LEU A 21 -4.43 0.56 -10.67
N SER A 22 -5.55 1.26 -10.88
CA SER A 22 -6.29 1.22 -12.14
C SER A 22 -5.86 2.27 -13.17
N ALA A 23 -4.91 3.16 -12.86
CA ALA A 23 -4.51 4.26 -13.72
C ALA A 23 -3.46 3.79 -14.77
N PRO A 24 -3.84 3.58 -16.04
CA PRO A 24 -2.93 2.99 -17.02
C PRO A 24 -1.74 3.91 -17.29
N GLY A 25 -0.54 3.33 -17.38
CA GLY A 25 0.70 4.05 -17.71
C GLY A 25 1.16 5.11 -16.71
N SER A 26 0.48 5.26 -15.57
CA SER A 26 0.82 6.27 -14.55
C SER A 26 1.98 5.82 -13.65
N TRP A 27 2.11 4.51 -13.43
CA TRP A 27 3.08 3.93 -12.51
C TRP A 27 3.71 2.67 -13.10
N THR A 28 4.96 2.43 -12.75
CA THR A 28 5.75 1.23 -13.11
C THR A 28 5.94 0.28 -11.93
N GLN A 29 5.69 0.78 -10.71
CA GLN A 29 5.92 0.05 -9.47
C GLN A 29 4.88 0.43 -8.41
N PHE A 30 4.39 -0.58 -7.71
CA PHE A 30 3.66 -0.44 -6.46
C PHE A 30 4.38 -1.21 -5.34
N ARG A 31 4.60 -0.56 -4.20
CA ARG A 31 5.09 -1.21 -2.99
C ARG A 31 4.23 -0.87 -1.79
N ALA A 32 4.08 -1.82 -0.87
CA ALA A 32 3.43 -1.55 0.40
C ALA A 32 4.13 -2.28 1.54
N ALA A 33 4.12 -1.65 2.72
CA ALA A 33 4.53 -2.26 3.98
C ALA A 33 3.42 -2.00 5.00
N VAL A 34 2.69 -3.06 5.37
CA VAL A 34 1.52 -2.95 6.23
C VAL A 34 1.56 -3.95 7.36
N ALA A 35 1.19 -3.50 8.55
CA ALA A 35 1.12 -4.35 9.71
C ALA A 35 0.05 -5.44 9.56
N PHE A 36 -1.12 -5.05 9.07
CA PHE A 36 -2.31 -5.90 9.02
C PHE A 36 -2.97 -5.91 7.64
N ALA A 37 -3.39 -7.09 7.19
CA ALA A 37 -4.18 -7.27 5.98
C ALA A 37 -5.34 -8.26 6.21
N LYS A 38 -6.58 -7.84 6.03
CA LYS A 38 -7.77 -8.70 6.16
C LYS A 38 -8.50 -8.76 4.84
N HIS A 39 -9.14 -9.90 4.57
CA HIS A 39 -10.02 -10.05 3.40
C HIS A 39 -11.03 -8.90 3.26
N SER A 40 -11.55 -8.39 4.38
CA SER A 40 -12.46 -7.24 4.38
C SER A 40 -11.88 -6.00 3.69
N GLY A 41 -10.57 -5.78 3.72
CA GLY A 41 -9.88 -4.71 2.99
C GLY A 41 -9.33 -5.15 1.64
N THR A 42 -8.61 -6.27 1.60
CA THR A 42 -7.86 -6.73 0.42
C THR A 42 -8.78 -7.02 -0.77
N LYS A 43 -9.99 -7.54 -0.56
CA LYS A 43 -10.98 -7.78 -1.62
C LYS A 43 -11.29 -6.53 -2.47
N HIS A 44 -11.12 -5.33 -1.92
CA HIS A 44 -11.43 -4.08 -2.62
C HIS A 44 -10.34 -3.63 -3.60
N ILE A 45 -9.10 -4.09 -3.38
CA ILE A 45 -7.95 -3.74 -4.21
C ILE A 45 -7.42 -4.92 -5.02
N ALA A 46 -7.73 -6.16 -4.63
CA ALA A 46 -7.17 -7.36 -5.27
C ALA A 46 -7.37 -7.40 -6.80
N PRO A 47 -8.56 -7.04 -7.36
CA PRO A 47 -8.72 -7.04 -8.83
C PRO A 47 -7.79 -6.06 -9.54
N SER A 48 -7.76 -4.79 -9.11
CA SER A 48 -6.90 -3.77 -9.74
C SER A 48 -5.42 -4.00 -9.45
N LEU A 49 -5.09 -4.54 -8.28
CA LEU A 49 -3.74 -4.95 -7.92
C LEU A 49 -3.23 -6.06 -8.85
N GLY A 50 -4.07 -7.05 -9.16
CA GLY A 50 -3.68 -8.14 -10.05
C GLY A 50 -3.55 -7.70 -11.50
N ASP A 51 -4.42 -6.82 -11.98
CA ASP A 51 -4.27 -6.21 -13.30
C ASP A 51 -3.00 -5.35 -13.39
N PHE A 52 -2.70 -4.57 -12.34
CA PHE A 52 -1.48 -3.78 -12.26
C PHE A 52 -0.23 -4.67 -12.29
N ALA A 53 -0.23 -5.77 -11.52
CA ALA A 53 0.92 -6.67 -11.41
C ALA A 53 1.31 -7.36 -12.73
N LYS A 54 0.38 -7.54 -13.67
CA LYS A 54 0.67 -8.17 -14.98
C LYS A 54 1.71 -7.39 -15.79
N GLU A 55 1.66 -6.06 -15.69
CA GLU A 55 2.49 -5.15 -16.49
C GLU A 55 3.54 -4.40 -15.67
N ASN A 56 3.43 -4.42 -14.33
CA ASN A 56 4.21 -3.56 -13.44
C ASN A 56 4.75 -4.32 -12.22
N GLN A 57 5.78 -3.75 -11.59
CA GLN A 57 6.41 -4.39 -10.42
C GLN A 57 5.57 -4.21 -9.15
N VAL A 58 5.29 -5.32 -8.46
CA VAL A 58 4.56 -5.31 -7.19
C VAL A 58 5.35 -6.03 -6.09
N GLU A 59 5.55 -5.35 -4.96
CA GLU A 59 6.07 -5.95 -3.72
C GLU A 59 5.26 -5.50 -2.52
N ILE A 60 4.74 -6.45 -1.74
CA ILE A 60 3.97 -6.16 -0.53
C ILE A 60 4.58 -6.89 0.65
N ILE A 61 4.95 -6.15 1.70
CA ILE A 61 5.37 -6.70 2.99
C ILE A 61 4.18 -6.67 3.94
N VAL A 62 3.79 -7.84 4.46
CA VAL A 62 2.62 -7.99 5.34
C VAL A 62 3.06 -8.59 6.67
N GLY A 63 2.79 -7.87 7.76
CA GLY A 63 2.94 -8.41 9.11
C GLY A 63 1.90 -9.49 9.42
N ILE A 64 2.28 -10.53 10.16
CA ILE A 64 1.33 -11.57 10.63
C ILE A 64 1.16 -11.62 12.15
N ASP A 65 1.88 -10.76 12.86
CA ASP A 65 1.79 -10.67 14.32
C ASP A 65 0.46 -10.03 14.77
N HIS A 66 0.12 -10.21 16.05
CA HIS A 66 -1.13 -9.69 16.67
C HIS A 66 -2.44 -10.17 16.03
N ARG A 67 -2.41 -11.19 15.16
CA ARG A 67 -3.59 -11.73 14.46
C ARG A 67 -4.36 -10.66 13.67
N GLY A 68 -3.68 -9.58 13.29
CA GLY A 68 -4.29 -8.52 12.50
C GLY A 68 -4.44 -8.88 11.03
N THR A 69 -3.63 -9.82 10.54
CA THR A 69 -3.73 -10.36 9.18
C THR A 69 -4.54 -11.66 9.17
N SER A 70 -5.55 -11.74 8.30
CA SER A 70 -6.33 -12.97 8.11
C SER A 70 -5.70 -13.86 7.04
N PHE A 71 -5.96 -15.17 7.11
CA PHE A 71 -5.49 -16.11 6.09
C PHE A 71 -6.00 -15.69 4.70
N GLU A 72 -7.29 -15.39 4.59
CA GLU A 72 -7.95 -14.97 3.36
C GLU A 72 -7.37 -13.64 2.85
N GLY A 73 -7.06 -12.70 3.74
CA GLY A 73 -6.44 -11.43 3.35
C GLY A 73 -5.04 -11.61 2.79
N LEU A 74 -4.26 -12.54 3.35
CA LEU A 74 -2.95 -12.88 2.79
C LEU A 74 -3.10 -13.63 1.46
N SER A 75 -4.04 -14.56 1.34
CA SER A 75 -4.32 -15.29 0.11
C SER A 75 -4.75 -14.36 -1.02
N ASP A 76 -5.67 -13.41 -0.77
CA ASP A 76 -6.09 -12.40 -1.75
C ASP A 76 -4.89 -11.68 -2.36
N LEU A 77 -3.91 -11.29 -1.53
CA LEU A 77 -2.72 -10.56 -1.99
C LEU A 77 -1.78 -11.45 -2.81
N ILE A 78 -1.56 -12.69 -2.38
CA ILE A 78 -0.71 -13.65 -3.08
C ILE A 78 -1.31 -13.98 -4.44
N GLU A 79 -2.59 -14.34 -4.47
CA GLU A 79 -3.32 -14.69 -5.70
C GLU A 79 -3.41 -13.52 -6.67
N ALA A 80 -3.53 -12.29 -6.17
CA ALA A 80 -3.55 -11.11 -7.03
C ALA A 80 -2.21 -10.91 -7.76
N VAL A 81 -1.07 -11.08 -7.08
CA VAL A 81 0.22 -10.63 -7.64
C VAL A 81 1.06 -11.75 -8.25
N VAL A 82 0.95 -12.99 -7.79
CA VAL A 82 1.78 -14.11 -8.29
C VAL A 82 1.24 -14.59 -9.66
N PRO A 83 2.09 -14.83 -10.66
CA PRO A 83 3.56 -14.94 -10.61
C PRO A 83 4.33 -13.64 -10.88
N HIS A 84 3.66 -12.52 -11.12
CA HIS A 84 4.29 -11.30 -11.64
C HIS A 84 4.88 -10.37 -10.57
N GLY A 85 4.40 -10.48 -9.32
CA GLY A 85 4.87 -9.76 -8.15
C GLY A 85 5.18 -10.69 -6.99
N ARG A 86 5.47 -10.10 -5.82
CA ARG A 86 5.76 -10.86 -4.60
C ARG A 86 5.09 -10.31 -3.35
N VAL A 87 4.73 -11.22 -2.46
CA VAL A 87 4.30 -10.93 -1.10
C VAL A 87 5.35 -11.49 -0.14
N ILE A 88 5.84 -10.64 0.75
CA ILE A 88 6.78 -11.00 1.81
C ILE A 88 6.02 -11.04 3.13
N VAL A 89 5.96 -12.21 3.74
CA VAL A 89 5.37 -12.38 5.07
C VAL A 89 6.39 -12.02 6.13
N PHE A 90 6.08 -11.03 6.95
CA PHE A 90 6.95 -10.58 8.04
C PHE A 90 6.40 -11.07 9.38
N HIS A 91 7.23 -11.85 10.08
CA HIS A 91 6.98 -12.28 11.46
C HIS A 91 8.12 -11.78 12.34
N ASN A 92 7.81 -10.91 13.29
CA ASN A 92 8.80 -10.40 14.22
C ASN A 92 8.83 -11.20 15.52
N ARG A 93 10.00 -11.77 15.85
CA ARG A 93 10.22 -12.48 17.12
C ARG A 93 10.73 -11.56 18.24
N LEU A 94 11.04 -10.31 17.93
CA LEU A 94 11.49 -9.29 18.88
C LEU A 94 10.30 -8.64 19.61
N PRO A 95 10.50 -7.93 20.74
CA PRO A 95 9.42 -7.30 21.50
C PRO A 95 8.74 -6.12 20.79
N TYR A 96 9.22 -5.72 19.62
CA TYR A 96 8.69 -4.60 18.86
C TYR A 96 7.75 -5.08 17.75
N THR A 97 6.67 -4.34 17.52
CA THR A 97 5.72 -4.68 16.46
C THR A 97 6.16 -4.12 15.12
N PHE A 98 6.14 -4.95 14.07
CA PHE A 98 6.14 -4.45 12.69
C PHE A 98 4.82 -3.73 12.44
N HIS A 99 4.80 -2.42 12.66
CA HIS A 99 3.58 -1.62 12.58
C HIS A 99 3.54 -0.52 11.50
N PRO A 100 4.29 -0.60 10.37
CA PRO A 100 4.15 0.40 9.31
C PRO A 100 2.77 0.32 8.64
N LYS A 101 2.37 1.43 8.01
CA LYS A 101 1.31 1.49 6.99
C LYS A 101 1.77 2.47 5.92
N ILE A 102 2.49 1.94 4.95
CA ILE A 102 3.16 2.71 3.91
C ILE A 102 2.76 2.14 2.56
N TYR A 103 2.42 3.03 1.64
CA TYR A 103 2.09 2.69 0.26
C TYR A 103 2.91 3.59 -0.66
N LEU A 104 3.52 3.03 -1.69
CA LEU A 104 4.39 3.72 -2.64
C LEU A 104 3.95 3.37 -4.06
N PHE A 105 3.65 4.39 -4.84
CA PHE A 105 3.58 4.30 -6.30
C PHE A 105 4.79 5.00 -6.89
N LYS A 106 5.37 4.44 -7.95
CA LYS A 106 6.57 4.99 -8.59
C LYS A 106 6.56 4.79 -10.11
N SER A 107 6.96 5.83 -10.83
CA SER A 107 7.37 5.80 -12.24
C SER A 107 8.85 6.20 -12.33
N ASP A 108 9.36 6.39 -13.56
CA ASP A 108 10.73 6.85 -13.76
C ASP A 108 10.94 8.31 -13.32
N THR A 109 9.88 9.12 -13.35
CA THR A 109 9.95 10.57 -13.13
C THR A 109 9.24 11.03 -11.88
N VAL A 110 8.33 10.24 -11.31
CA VAL A 110 7.52 10.63 -10.15
C VAL A 110 7.41 9.47 -9.16
N ALA A 111 7.41 9.79 -7.86
CA ALA A 111 6.98 8.89 -6.82
C ALA A 111 5.91 9.51 -5.93
N GLU A 112 4.95 8.70 -5.52
CA GLU A 112 3.96 9.06 -4.52
C GLU A 112 3.98 8.11 -3.34
N VAL A 113 4.13 8.67 -2.15
CA VAL A 113 4.17 7.93 -0.89
C VAL A 113 3.00 8.34 -0.03
N ILE A 114 2.26 7.35 0.48
CA ILE A 114 1.24 7.52 1.49
C ILE A 114 1.74 6.90 2.78
N LEU A 115 1.85 7.73 3.81
CA LEU A 115 2.27 7.34 5.16
C LEU A 115 1.18 7.74 6.14
N GLY A 116 0.69 6.79 6.93
CA GLY A 116 -0.34 7.09 7.92
C GLY A 116 -0.73 5.91 8.79
N SER A 117 -1.98 5.92 9.24
CA SER A 117 -2.51 4.94 10.19
C SER A 117 -3.26 3.75 9.54
N GLY A 118 -3.70 3.89 8.29
CA GLY A 118 -4.59 2.93 7.61
C GLY A 118 -3.92 1.63 7.13
N ASN A 119 -4.28 0.50 7.73
CA ASN A 119 -3.90 -0.85 7.27
C ASN A 119 -4.77 -1.35 6.09
N LEU A 120 -4.41 -2.47 5.45
CA LEU A 120 -5.20 -3.16 4.41
C LEU A 120 -6.41 -3.91 5.01
N THR A 121 -7.32 -3.17 5.63
CA THR A 121 -8.57 -3.67 6.22
C THR A 121 -9.71 -2.72 5.84
N GLU A 122 -10.97 -3.16 5.85
CA GLU A 122 -12.12 -2.28 5.57
C GLU A 122 -12.08 -0.99 6.41
N GLY A 123 -11.77 -1.14 7.71
CA GLY A 123 -11.58 -0.02 8.63
C GLY A 123 -10.48 0.93 8.14
N GLY A 124 -9.28 0.40 7.94
CA GLY A 124 -8.11 1.19 7.53
C GLY A 124 -8.23 1.85 6.15
N LEU A 125 -9.05 1.28 5.25
CA LEU A 125 -9.21 1.78 3.89
C LEU A 125 -10.39 2.74 3.73
N PHE A 126 -11.46 2.61 4.53
CA PHE A 126 -12.72 3.31 4.26
C PHE A 126 -13.47 3.85 5.47
N THR A 127 -13.51 3.13 6.60
CA THR A 127 -14.54 3.39 7.63
C THR A 127 -14.01 3.84 8.99
N ASN A 128 -12.76 3.54 9.34
CA ASN A 128 -12.17 4.05 10.58
C ASN A 128 -11.81 5.54 10.44
N TYR A 129 -11.68 6.20 11.59
CA TYR A 129 -10.95 7.46 11.68
C TYR A 129 -9.47 7.19 11.44
N GLU A 130 -8.97 7.56 10.27
CA GLU A 130 -7.57 7.40 9.88
C GLU A 130 -7.03 8.73 9.38
N ALA A 131 -5.72 8.90 9.51
CA ALA A 131 -4.98 10.05 9.05
C ALA A 131 -3.73 9.59 8.30
N ALA A 132 -3.46 10.20 7.15
CA ALA A 132 -2.27 9.96 6.37
C ALA A 132 -1.82 11.21 5.61
N PHE A 133 -0.54 11.26 5.25
CA PHE A 133 -0.02 12.22 4.30
C PHE A 133 0.30 11.52 3.00
N ARG A 134 -0.12 12.14 1.88
CA ARG A 134 0.38 11.86 0.54
C ARG A 134 1.49 12.85 0.21
N LEU A 135 2.66 12.32 -0.09
CA LEU A 135 3.84 13.04 -0.52
C LEU A 135 4.07 12.69 -1.99
N SER A 136 4.38 13.70 -2.81
CA SER A 136 4.72 13.54 -4.22
C SER A 136 6.14 14.06 -4.41
N PHE A 137 6.94 13.31 -5.14
CA PHE A 137 8.35 13.57 -5.39
C PHE A 137 8.60 13.58 -6.89
N ASP A 138 9.27 14.62 -7.37
CA ASP A 138 9.90 14.62 -8.69
C ASP A 138 11.22 13.85 -8.59
N LEU A 139 11.35 12.79 -9.38
CA LEU A 139 12.55 11.95 -9.43
C LEU A 139 13.54 12.40 -10.51
N THR A 140 13.16 13.38 -11.33
CA THR A 140 14.05 14.03 -12.30
C THR A 140 14.88 15.14 -11.66
N ASP A 141 14.41 15.66 -10.53
CA ASP A 141 15.19 16.54 -9.68
C ASP A 141 16.40 15.75 -9.13
N SER A 142 17.57 16.04 -9.70
CA SER A 142 18.83 15.55 -9.16
C SER A 142 18.98 16.12 -7.75
N ILE A 143 18.76 15.29 -6.74
CA ILE A 143 19.10 15.63 -5.37
C ILE A 143 20.60 15.89 -5.34
N GLU A 144 21.00 17.15 -5.22
CA GLU A 144 22.31 17.49 -4.64
C GLU A 144 22.37 16.74 -3.32
N ALA A 145 23.21 15.72 -3.27
CA ALA A 145 23.35 14.86 -2.11
C ALA A 145 23.61 15.73 -0.88
N ILE A 146 22.59 15.93 -0.05
CA ILE A 146 22.77 16.48 1.28
C ILE A 146 23.47 15.36 2.04
N GLY A 147 24.79 15.49 2.14
CA GLY A 147 25.65 14.55 2.84
C GLY A 147 25.17 14.33 4.26
N TRP A 148 24.80 13.08 4.54
CA TRP A 148 24.76 12.50 5.87
C TRP A 148 25.74 11.34 5.89
#